data_AF-A0A6J4QWU0-F1
#
_entry.id   AF-A0A6J4QWU0-F1
#
_cell.length_a   1.000
_cell.length_b   1.000
_cell.length_c   1.000
_cell.angle_alpha   90.00
_cell.angle_beta   90.00
_cell.angle_gamma   90.00
#
_symmetry.space_group_name_H-M   'P 1'
#
loop_
_entity.id
_entity.type
_entity.pdbx_description
1 polymer ?
#
loop_
_entity_poly.entity_id
_entity_poly.type
_entity_poly.pdbx_seq_one_letter_code
_entity_poly.pdbx_strand_id
1 'polypeptide(L)' 'TTWLRLAHRIDPANGEHEFRAATSRDGENFVWGGTWTLPAGTEPEIGLLSLGRNPNDSAATSRFDYFRVYTP' A
#
# COMPACT_ATOMS: atom_id res chain seq x y z
N THR A 1 -13.15 -10.36 2.60
CA THR A 1 -11.92 -9.69 3.06
C THR A 1 -11.15 -9.20 1.85
N THR A 2 -10.57 -8.01 1.94
CA THR A 2 -9.69 -7.48 0.88
C THR A 2 -8.28 -7.43 1.42
N TRP A 3 -7.33 -7.90 0.64
CA TRP A 3 -5.92 -7.80 0.93
C TRP A 3 -5.31 -6.67 0.10
N LEU A 4 -4.52 -5.83 0.75
CA LEU A 4 -3.72 -4.79 0.12
C LEU A 4 -2.25 -5.18 0.25
N ARG A 5 -1.45 -4.91 -0.79
CA ARG A 5 -0.01 -5.14 -0.76
C ARG A 5 0.73 -3.98 -1.41
N LEU A 6 1.86 -3.62 -0.82
CA LEU A 6 2.85 -2.73 -1.40
C LEU A 6 4.14 -3.53 -1.62
N ALA A 7 4.71 -3.43 -2.80
CA ALA A 7 6.09 -3.82 -3.07
C ALA A 7 6.92 -2.55 -3.20
N HIS A 8 8.08 -2.53 -2.56
CA HIS A 8 9.03 -1.43 -2.59
C HIS A 8 10.38 -1.94 -3.12
N ARG A 9 10.99 -1.16 -4.00
CA ARG A 9 12.41 -1.28 -4.34
C ARG A 9 13.02 0.11 -4.47
N ILE A 10 14.33 0.19 -4.38
CA ILE A 10 15.09 1.38 -4.77
C ILE A 10 15.64 1.13 -6.17
N ASP A 11 15.43 2.06 -7.10
CA ASP A 11 16.05 1.97 -8.42
C ASP A 11 17.56 2.24 -8.29
N PRO A 12 18.43 1.29 -8.70
CA PRO A 12 19.87 1.44 -8.54
C PRO A 12 20.49 2.52 -9.44
N ALA A 13 19.80 2.99 -10.48
CA ALA A 13 20.32 3.98 -11.42
C ALA A 13 20.17 5.43 -10.92
N ASN A 14 19.09 5.74 -10.21
CA ASN A 14 18.77 7.10 -9.78
C ASN A 14 18.46 7.21 -8.27
N GLY A 15 18.35 6.09 -7.55
CA GLY A 15 18.04 6.06 -6.12
C GLY A 15 16.58 6.32 -5.77
N GLU A 16 15.68 6.42 -6.75
CA GLU A 16 14.25 6.64 -6.49
C GLU A 16 13.64 5.44 -5.77
N HIS A 17 12.67 5.74 -4.89
CA HIS A 17 11.86 4.70 -4.27
C HIS A 17 10.72 4.37 -5.23
N GLU A 18 10.65 3.13 -5.68
CA GLU A 18 9.55 2.65 -6.50
C GLU A 18 8.59 1.80 -5.67
N PHE A 19 7.31 2.17 -5.72
CA PHE A 19 6.23 1.46 -5.06
C PHE A 19 5.23 0.92 -6.06
N ARG A 20 4.81 -0.34 -5.89
CA ARG A 20 3.70 -0.93 -6.62
C ARG A 20 2.63 -1.39 -5.65
N ALA A 21 1.40 -0.94 -5.88
CA ALA A 21 0.24 -1.38 -5.12
C ALA A 21 -0.45 -2.58 -5.80
N ALA A 22 -0.96 -3.49 -5.00
CA ALA A 22 -1.79 -4.60 -5.46
C ALA A 22 -2.95 -4.88 -4.52
N THR A 23 -3.99 -5.47 -5.08
CA THR A 23 -5.17 -5.94 -4.33
C THR A 23 -5.41 -7.42 -4.58
N SER A 24 -6.00 -8.10 -3.60
CA SER A 24 -6.39 -9.50 -3.69
C SER A 24 -7.67 -9.77 -2.87
N ARG A 25 -8.43 -10.78 -3.31
CA ARG A 25 -9.62 -11.28 -2.59
C ARG A 25 -9.33 -12.55 -1.77
N ASP A 26 -8.26 -13.28 -2.10
CA ASP A 26 -7.88 -14.54 -1.45
C ASP A 26 -6.59 -14.43 -0.62
N GLY A 27 -5.80 -13.37 -0.81
CA GLY A 27 -4.53 -13.17 -0.12
C GLY A 27 -3.35 -13.90 -0.76
N GLU A 28 -3.57 -14.60 -1.88
CA GLU A 28 -2.58 -15.42 -2.59
C GLU A 28 -2.34 -14.86 -4.00
N ASN A 29 -3.43 -14.59 -4.73
CA ASN A 29 -3.39 -14.10 -6.10
C ASN A 29 -3.59 -12.58 -6.11
N PHE A 30 -2.56 -11.84 -6.52
CA PHE A 30 -2.55 -10.37 -6.50
C PHE A 30 -2.64 -9.77 -7.89
N VAL A 31 -3.54 -8.81 -8.06
CA VAL A 31 -3.59 -7.95 -9.24
C VAL A 31 -2.78 -6.70 -8.95
N TRP A 32 -1.71 -6.50 -9.72
CA TRP A 32 -0.77 -5.39 -9.54
C TRP A 32 -1.13 -4.19 -10.41
N GLY A 33 -1.05 -3.00 -9.81
CA GLY A 33 -1.14 -1.72 -10.51
C GLY A 33 0.20 -1.25 -11.07
N GLY A 34 0.22 0.04 -11.44
CA GLY A 34 1.41 0.74 -11.90
C GLY A 34 2.44 0.97 -10.79
N THR A 35 3.53 1.64 -11.17
CA THR A 35 4.59 2.07 -10.26
C THR A 35 4.43 3.55 -9.96
N TRP A 36 4.51 3.90 -8.67
CA TRP A 36 4.63 5.26 -8.18
C TRP A 36 6.05 5.47 -7.65
N THR A 37 6.62 6.64 -7.89
CA THR A 37 7.98 6.95 -7.46
C THR A 37 8.00 8.05 -6.41
N LEU A 38 8.94 7.94 -5.46
CA LEU A 38 9.36 9.04 -4.60
C LEU A 38 10.83 9.37 -4.88
N PRO A 39 11.25 10.64 -4.74
CA PRO A 39 12.63 11.04 -4.96
C PRO A 39 13.64 10.27 -4.09
N ALA A 40 14.87 10.16 -4.58
CA ALA A 40 15.97 9.58 -3.80
C ALA A 40 16.19 10.31 -2.47
N GLY A 41 16.53 9.55 -1.42
CA GLY A 41 16.76 10.08 -0.08
C GLY A 41 15.48 10.40 0.70
N THR A 42 14.31 10.04 0.19
CA THR A 42 13.06 10.11 0.95
C THR A 42 13.08 9.07 2.08
N GLU A 43 12.52 9.41 3.24
CA GLU A 43 12.26 8.49 4.35
C GLU A 43 10.76 8.15 4.37
N PRO A 44 10.28 7.19 3.55
CA PRO A 44 8.85 6.93 3.44
C PRO A 44 8.31 6.18 4.67
N GLU A 45 7.13 6.60 5.12
CA GLU A 45 6.36 5.89 6.14
C GLU A 45 5.23 5.08 5.49
N ILE A 46 4.86 3.95 6.11
CA ILE A 46 3.75 3.08 5.67
C ILE A 46 2.78 2.90 6.84
N GLY A 47 1.49 3.04 6.56
CA GLY A 47 0.43 2.89 7.56
C GLY A 47 -0.88 2.39 6.99
N LEU A 48 -1.80 2.06 7.90
CA LEU A 48 -3.19 1.70 7.60
C LEU A 48 -4.05 2.94 7.78
N LEU A 49 -4.80 3.33 6.75
CA LEU A 49 -5.64 4.52 6.77
C LEU A 49 -7.10 4.17 6.46
N SER A 50 -8.03 4.79 7.18
CA SER A 50 -9.47 4.74 6.91
C SER A 50 -9.96 6.16 6.67
N LEU A 51 -10.33 6.47 5.43
CA LEU A 51 -10.71 7.80 4.97
C LEU A 51 -11.95 7.68 4.07
N GLY A 52 -12.56 8.82 3.72
CA GLY A 52 -13.60 8.87 2.69
C GLY A 52 -15.04 8.85 3.21
N ARG A 53 -15.27 9.07 4.51
CA ARG A 53 -16.63 9.31 5.02
C ARG A 53 -17.17 10.62 4.42
N ASN A 54 -18.33 10.55 3.77
CA ASN A 54 -19.14 11.72 3.45
C ASN A 54 -19.83 12.23 4.73
N PRO A 55 -19.89 13.56 4.99
CA PRO A 55 -20.54 14.11 6.18
C PRO A 55 -21.98 13.62 6.41
N ASN A 56 -22.74 13.35 5.34
CA ASN A 56 -24.14 12.95 5.40
C ASN A 56 -24.34 11.42 5.52
N ASP A 57 -23.29 10.63 5.36
CA ASP A 57 -23.38 9.17 5.46
C ASP A 57 -23.13 8.71 6.89
N SER A 58 -23.70 7.54 7.21
CA SER A 58 -23.37 6.82 8.43
C SER A 58 -21.88 6.45 8.42
N ALA A 59 -21.26 6.45 9.61
CA ALA A 59 -19.87 6.08 9.73
C ALA A 59 -19.70 4.57 9.45
N ALA A 60 -18.76 4.24 8.57
CA ALA A 60 -18.28 2.87 8.40
C ALA A 60 -17.00 2.67 9.23
N THR A 61 -16.86 1.49 9.85
CA THR A 61 -15.63 1.11 10.55
C THR A 61 -14.79 0.21 9.65
N SER A 62 -13.57 0.64 9.33
CA SER A 62 -12.57 -0.22 8.69
C SER A 62 -11.87 -1.05 9.75
N ARG A 63 -11.86 -2.38 9.58
CA ARG A 63 -11.14 -3.30 10.44
C ARG A 63 -9.95 -3.88 9.69
N PHE A 64 -8.79 -3.85 10.31
CA PHE A 64 -7.57 -4.46 9.81
C PHE A 64 -7.14 -5.57 10.76
N ASP A 65 -7.12 -6.81 10.28
CA ASP A 65 -6.81 -7.96 11.14
C ASP A 65 -5.29 -8.15 11.31
N TYR A 66 -4.49 -7.70 10.35
CA TYR A 66 -3.03 -7.79 10.39
C TYR A 66 -2.36 -6.71 9.55
N PHE A 67 -1.14 -6.35 9.95
CA PHE A 67 -0.17 -5.64 9.14
C PHE A 67 1.10 -6.49 9.12
N ARG A 68 1.63 -6.78 7.93
CA ARG A 68 2.79 -7.65 7.77
C ARG A 68 3.82 -6.96 6.90
N VAL A 69 5.04 -6.91 7.39
CA VAL A 69 6.22 -6.46 6.65
C VAL A 69 7.05 -7.69 6.32
N TYR A 70 7.38 -7.84 5.05
CA TYR A 70 8.25 -8.91 4.57
C TYR A 70 9.54 -8.25 4.09
N THR A 71 10.66 -8.68 4.65
CA THR A 71 11.98 -8.35 4.12
C THR A 71 12.42 -9.46 3.17
N PRO A 72 13.19 -9.14 2.12
CA PRO A 72 13.87 -10.15 1.30
C PRO A 72 14.73 -11.10 2.14
#